data_AF-A0A3R9F358-F1
#
_entry.id   AF-A0A3R9F358-F1
#
_cell.length_a   1.000
_cell.length_b   1.000
_cell.length_c   1.000
_cell.angle_alpha   90.00
_cell.angle_beta   90.00
_cell.angle_gamma   90.00
#
_symmetry.space_group_name_H-M   'P 1'
#
loop_
_entity.id
_entity.type
_entity.pdbx_description
1 polymer ?
#
loop_
_entity_poly.entity_id
_entity_poly.type
_entity_poly.pdbx_seq_one_letter_code
_entity_poly.pdbx_strand_id
1 'polypeptide(L)'
;MKDKKSKSKISIVFGIFVDLVGIACGLWLLIVLEKISGAEFVALSLGFSVIGLIIAFASEVQEFSIAGNSVKLKELRLEAERKIEELDKAKTELFRLMLPQVLQGSQKTLNKIDPRIVSFLNIFDQIKSLEIVNELRCEIEHVLHVLLICQYGKLKVIHQRAKTTENSFDELDSPTSLFVSLNDEKVVQFMKYNNQYQDSHVARGDLVDGIHAYAKLYAIKLKLDKLVN
;
A
#
# COMPACT_ATOMS: atom_id res chain seq x y z
N MET A 1 22.78 23.52 0.72
CA MET A 1 24.03 23.99 0.05
C MET A 1 25.30 23.71 0.86
N LYS A 2 25.26 23.69 2.22
CA LYS A 2 26.42 23.38 3.07
C LYS A 2 26.90 21.92 3.00
N ASP A 3 26.00 20.94 2.91
CA ASP A 3 26.41 19.52 2.88
C ASP A 3 27.11 19.10 1.58
N LYS A 4 26.78 19.73 0.45
CA LYS A 4 27.36 19.43 -0.87
C LYS A 4 28.86 19.77 -0.96
N LYS A 5 29.27 20.90 -0.35
CA LYS A 5 30.70 21.29 -0.26
C LYS A 5 31.50 20.36 0.65
N SER A 6 30.87 19.75 1.66
CA SER A 6 31.56 18.83 2.57
C SER A 6 31.91 17.50 1.90
N LYS A 7 30.97 16.91 1.14
CA LYS A 7 31.18 15.61 0.46
C LYS A 7 32.25 15.67 -0.63
N SER A 8 32.27 16.72 -1.45
CA SER A 8 33.31 16.90 -2.49
C SER A 8 34.71 17.07 -1.88
N LYS A 9 34.84 17.83 -0.78
CA LYS A 9 36.11 17.96 -0.06
C LYS A 9 36.62 16.64 0.52
N ILE A 10 35.71 15.79 1.01
CA ILE A 10 36.05 14.46 1.54
C ILE A 10 36.58 13.54 0.43
N SER A 11 35.93 13.52 -0.74
CA SER A 11 36.39 12.70 -1.87
C SER A 11 37.76 13.12 -2.40
N ILE A 12 38.05 14.42 -2.45
CA ILE A 12 39.37 14.94 -2.86
C ILE A 12 40.45 14.51 -1.86
N VAL A 13 40.20 14.67 -0.55
CA VAL A 13 41.14 14.24 0.50
C VAL A 13 41.39 12.74 0.44
N PHE A 14 40.34 11.95 0.18
CA PHE A 14 40.46 10.50 0.05
C PHE A 14 41.24 10.08 -1.20
N GLY A 15 41.04 10.76 -2.33
CA GLY A 15 41.82 10.52 -3.56
C GLY A 15 43.32 10.82 -3.38
N ILE A 16 43.65 11.95 -2.73
CA ILE A 16 45.04 12.31 -2.40
C ILE A 16 45.66 11.28 -1.45
N PHE A 17 44.88 10.80 -0.47
CA PHE A 17 45.35 9.78 0.46
C PHE A 17 45.68 8.45 -0.25
N VAL A 18 44.82 8.01 -1.17
CA VAL A 18 45.05 6.79 -1.97
C VAL A 18 46.31 6.90 -2.82
N ASP A 19 46.55 8.07 -3.44
CA ASP A 19 47.75 8.32 -4.24
C ASP A 19 49.03 8.28 -3.38
N LEU A 20 49.03 8.97 -2.23
CA LEU A 20 50.16 8.96 -1.29
C LEU A 20 50.47 7.55 -0.76
N VAL A 21 49.44 6.76 -0.45
CA VAL A 21 49.61 5.36 -0.02
C VAL A 21 50.18 4.51 -1.16
N GLY A 22 49.72 4.71 -2.39
CA GLY A 22 50.25 4.02 -3.58
C GLY A 22 51.74 4.33 -3.80
N ILE A 23 52.13 5.59 -3.71
CA ILE A 23 53.52 6.04 -3.84
C ILE A 23 54.39 5.48 -2.71
N ALA A 24 53.92 5.53 -1.45
CA ALA A 24 54.64 4.98 -0.31
C ALA A 24 54.81 3.45 -0.41
N CYS A 25 53.78 2.74 -0.86
CA CYS A 25 53.84 1.29 -1.09
C CYS A 25 54.82 0.94 -2.22
N GLY A 26 54.81 1.70 -3.32
CA GLY A 26 55.76 1.55 -4.41
C GLY A 26 57.21 1.79 -3.96
N LEU A 27 57.46 2.84 -3.17
CA LEU A 27 58.78 3.14 -2.60
C LEU A 27 59.26 2.03 -1.65
N TRP A 28 58.36 1.48 -0.83
CA TRP A 28 58.66 0.36 0.06
C TRP A 28 59.06 -0.90 -0.73
N LEU A 29 58.33 -1.22 -1.80
CA LEU A 29 58.62 -2.36 -2.67
C LEU A 29 59.95 -2.21 -3.43
N LEU A 30 60.30 -0.98 -3.83
CA LEU A 30 61.55 -0.68 -4.53
C LEU A 30 62.76 -0.70 -3.59
N ILE A 31 62.70 -0.01 -2.45
CA ILE A 31 63.86 0.23 -1.59
C ILE A 31 64.09 -0.92 -0.59
N VAL A 32 63.01 -1.48 -0.02
CA VAL A 32 63.13 -2.43 1.10
C VAL A 32 63.13 -3.87 0.60
N LEU A 33 62.37 -4.16 -0.45
CA LEU A 33 62.17 -5.53 -0.94
C LEU A 33 62.92 -5.82 -2.26
N GLU A 34 63.42 -4.80 -2.96
CA GLU A 34 64.09 -4.90 -4.28
C GLU A 34 63.33 -5.77 -5.30
N LYS A 35 62.01 -5.92 -5.12
CA LYS A 35 61.17 -6.85 -5.91
C LYS A 35 60.69 -6.26 -7.22
N ILE A 36 60.85 -4.95 -7.40
CA ILE A 36 60.38 -4.22 -8.57
C ILE A 36 61.52 -3.37 -9.13
N SER A 37 61.62 -3.32 -10.45
CA SER A 37 62.53 -2.42 -11.15
C SER A 37 62.03 -0.97 -11.09
N GLY A 38 62.93 -0.02 -11.36
CA GLY A 38 62.57 1.40 -11.42
C GLY A 38 61.45 1.71 -12.42
N ALA A 39 61.36 0.95 -13.52
CA ALA A 39 60.29 1.10 -14.51
C ALA A 39 58.93 0.60 -13.98
N GLU A 40 58.91 -0.51 -13.23
CA GLU A 40 57.70 -1.08 -12.63
C GLU A 40 57.16 -0.19 -11.50
N PHE A 41 58.05 0.45 -10.74
CA PHE A 41 57.67 1.47 -9.75
C PHE A 41 56.93 2.64 -10.40
N VAL A 42 57.47 3.19 -11.48
CA VAL A 42 56.84 4.32 -12.20
C VAL A 42 55.47 3.91 -12.75
N ALA A 43 55.34 2.71 -13.31
CA ALA A 43 54.07 2.20 -13.80
C ALA A 43 53.03 2.06 -12.68
N LEU A 44 53.45 1.53 -11.53
CA LEU A 44 52.58 1.35 -10.36
C LEU A 44 52.16 2.70 -9.75
N SER A 45 53.08 3.66 -9.59
CA SER A 45 52.75 4.99 -9.09
C SER A 45 51.80 5.73 -10.03
N LEU A 46 52.01 5.61 -11.34
CA LEU A 46 51.13 6.21 -12.34
C LEU A 46 49.73 5.60 -12.27
N GLY A 47 49.62 4.28 -12.10
CA GLY A 47 48.34 3.59 -11.93
C GLY A 47 47.57 4.07 -10.69
N PHE A 48 48.23 4.18 -9.54
CA PHE A 48 47.63 4.72 -8.32
C PHE A 48 47.23 6.19 -8.45
N SER A 49 48.03 6.99 -9.15
CA SER A 49 47.71 8.41 -9.40
C SER A 49 46.48 8.57 -10.29
N VAL A 50 46.34 7.74 -11.34
CA VAL A 50 45.13 7.69 -12.18
C VAL A 50 43.91 7.27 -11.36
N ILE A 51 44.02 6.25 -10.51
CA ILE A 51 42.93 5.81 -9.63
C ILE A 51 42.57 6.90 -8.61
N GLY A 52 43.56 7.55 -8.00
CA GLY A 52 43.38 8.67 -7.08
C GLY A 52 42.65 9.84 -7.74
N LEU A 53 43.00 10.17 -8.98
CA LEU A 53 42.29 11.15 -9.81
C LEU A 53 40.85 10.74 -10.10
N ILE A 54 40.61 9.48 -10.51
CA ILE A 54 39.25 8.96 -10.74
C ILE A 54 38.40 9.09 -9.48
N ILE A 55 38.94 8.76 -8.30
CA ILE A 55 38.23 8.85 -7.02
C ILE A 55 37.98 10.32 -6.62
N ALA A 56 38.99 11.18 -6.76
CA ALA A 56 38.89 12.61 -6.45
C ALA A 56 37.82 13.29 -7.31
N PHE A 57 37.75 12.92 -8.59
CA PHE A 57 36.75 13.44 -9.52
C PHE A 57 35.49 12.58 -9.60
N ALA A 58 35.36 11.43 -8.93
CA ALA A 58 34.19 10.56 -9.04
C ALA A 58 32.88 11.26 -8.63
N SER A 59 32.94 12.12 -7.62
CA SER A 59 31.79 12.94 -7.21
C SER A 59 31.42 14.03 -8.21
N GLU A 60 32.36 14.41 -9.08
CA GLU A 60 32.19 15.41 -10.15
C GLU A 60 31.80 14.74 -11.48
N VAL A 61 32.30 13.53 -11.74
CA VAL A 61 31.96 12.65 -12.87
C VAL A 61 30.52 12.13 -12.77
N GLN A 62 29.90 12.15 -11.59
CA GLN A 62 28.44 11.98 -11.43
C GLN A 62 27.63 13.11 -12.10
N GLU A 63 28.26 14.24 -12.45
CA GLU A 63 27.69 15.33 -13.24
C GLU A 63 28.20 15.27 -14.70
N PHE A 64 28.05 14.14 -15.41
CA PHE A 64 28.30 14.13 -16.86
C PHE A 64 27.32 15.06 -17.58
N SER A 65 27.85 16.15 -18.15
CA SER A 65 27.18 16.93 -19.17
C SER A 65 27.52 16.32 -20.52
N ILE A 66 26.72 15.36 -20.97
CA ILE A 66 26.68 15.01 -22.39
C ILE A 66 25.85 16.13 -23.05
N ALA A 67 26.52 17.03 -23.76
CA ALA A 67 25.91 18.11 -24.55
C ALA A 67 25.08 19.15 -23.77
N GLY A 68 25.59 19.68 -22.65
CA GLY A 68 25.06 20.93 -22.04
C GLY A 68 23.88 20.77 -21.06
N ASN A 69 23.67 19.57 -20.50
CA ASN A 69 22.47 19.25 -19.73
C ASN A 69 22.70 18.60 -18.34
N SER A 70 23.90 18.72 -17.75
CA SER A 70 24.26 18.04 -16.48
C SER A 70 23.41 18.43 -15.26
N VAL A 71 22.71 19.56 -15.30
CA VAL A 71 21.85 20.01 -14.19
C VAL A 71 20.46 19.33 -14.22
N LYS A 72 20.01 18.83 -15.39
CA LYS A 72 18.64 18.33 -15.53
C LYS A 72 18.41 16.95 -14.93
N LEU A 73 19.37 16.03 -14.82
CA LEU A 73 19.05 14.66 -14.36
C LEU A 73 18.58 14.60 -12.91
N LYS A 74 19.22 15.35 -12.01
CA LYS A 74 18.81 15.42 -10.61
C LYS A 74 17.49 16.19 -10.47
N GLU A 75 17.31 17.26 -11.23
CA GLU A 75 16.09 18.06 -11.25
C GLU A 75 14.92 17.27 -11.80
N LEU A 76 15.09 16.57 -12.93
CA LEU A 76 14.12 15.65 -13.53
C LEU A 76 13.77 14.50 -12.59
N ARG A 77 14.75 13.96 -11.84
CA ARG A 77 14.47 12.94 -10.82
C ARG A 77 13.64 13.50 -9.67
N LEU A 78 14.00 14.67 -9.14
CA LEU A 78 13.22 15.34 -8.08
C LEU A 78 11.83 15.74 -8.56
N GLU A 79 11.70 16.17 -9.81
CA GLU A 79 10.42 16.46 -10.46
C GLU A 79 9.59 15.20 -10.63
N ALA A 80 10.19 14.10 -11.08
CA ALA A 80 9.52 12.80 -11.18
C ALA A 80 9.07 12.29 -9.80
N GLU A 81 9.93 12.37 -8.78
CA GLU A 81 9.59 12.01 -7.40
C GLU A 81 8.42 12.86 -6.88
N ARG A 82 8.44 14.19 -7.11
CA ARG A 82 7.32 15.08 -6.77
C ARG A 82 6.04 14.73 -7.52
N LYS A 83 6.13 14.40 -8.81
CA LYS A 83 4.98 14.03 -9.65
C LYS A 83 4.37 12.71 -9.20
N ILE A 84 5.19 11.75 -8.78
CA ILE A 84 4.71 10.48 -8.19
C ILE A 84 3.96 10.77 -6.89
N GLU A 85 4.52 11.61 -6.01
CA GLU A 85 3.86 11.99 -4.76
C GLU A 85 2.53 12.73 -4.99
N GLU A 86 2.49 13.67 -5.94
CA GLU A 86 1.26 14.35 -6.38
C GLU A 86 0.23 13.37 -6.93
N LEU A 87 0.68 12.39 -7.72
CA LEU A 87 -0.18 11.38 -8.32
C LEU A 87 -0.75 10.43 -7.24
N ASP A 88 0.05 10.04 -6.26
CA ASP A 88 -0.40 9.17 -5.17
C ASP A 88 -1.43 9.89 -4.29
N LYS A 89 -1.20 11.17 -3.97
CA LYS A 89 -2.22 12.00 -3.31
C LYS A 89 -3.50 12.10 -4.14
N ALA A 90 -3.40 12.33 -5.45
CA ALA A 90 -4.56 12.42 -6.31
C ALA A 90 -5.36 11.10 -6.36
N LYS A 91 -4.68 9.94 -6.37
CA LYS A 91 -5.33 8.63 -6.28
C LYS A 91 -6.07 8.48 -4.95
N THR A 92 -5.44 8.83 -3.82
CA THR A 92 -6.08 8.78 -2.50
C THR A 92 -7.33 9.65 -2.46
N GLU A 93 -7.26 10.91 -2.94
CA GLU A 93 -8.44 11.78 -3.00
C GLU A 93 -9.53 11.25 -3.93
N LEU A 94 -9.17 10.62 -5.05
CA LEU A 94 -10.14 10.01 -5.95
C LEU A 94 -10.93 8.90 -5.23
N PHE A 95 -10.27 8.01 -4.51
CA PHE A 95 -10.95 6.96 -3.73
C PHE A 95 -11.77 7.54 -2.57
N ARG A 96 -11.27 8.61 -1.92
CA ARG A 96 -12.03 9.37 -0.90
C ARG A 96 -13.36 9.87 -1.45
N LEU A 97 -13.40 10.31 -2.71
CA LEU A 97 -14.62 10.77 -3.37
C LEU A 97 -15.50 9.61 -3.88
N MET A 98 -14.91 8.51 -4.37
CA MET A 98 -15.66 7.37 -4.91
C MET A 98 -16.31 6.50 -3.82
N LEU A 99 -15.67 6.33 -2.66
CA LEU A 99 -16.17 5.46 -1.58
C LEU A 99 -17.60 5.83 -1.15
N PRO A 100 -17.92 7.11 -0.83
CA PRO A 100 -19.29 7.50 -0.46
C PRO A 100 -20.31 7.33 -1.60
N GLN A 101 -19.89 7.40 -2.86
CA GLN A 101 -20.80 7.24 -4.00
C GLN A 101 -21.41 5.84 -4.06
N VAL A 102 -20.73 4.82 -3.51
CA VAL A 102 -21.28 3.46 -3.39
C VAL A 102 -22.62 3.45 -2.66
N LEU A 103 -22.81 4.36 -1.69
CA LEU A 103 -24.02 4.43 -0.89
C LEU A 103 -25.22 4.99 -1.66
N GLN A 104 -25.00 5.73 -2.76
CA GLN A 104 -26.05 6.35 -3.58
C GLN A 104 -26.85 5.34 -4.43
N GLY A 105 -26.41 4.09 -4.49
CA GLY A 105 -27.14 3.02 -5.18
C GLY A 105 -28.49 2.68 -4.54
N SER A 106 -29.37 2.01 -5.31
CA SER A 106 -30.68 1.61 -4.81
C SER A 106 -30.59 0.57 -3.70
N GLN A 107 -31.10 0.93 -2.52
CA GLN A 107 -31.25 0.03 -1.37
C GLN A 107 -32.48 -0.88 -1.49
N LYS A 108 -33.47 -0.48 -2.30
CA LYS A 108 -34.77 -1.16 -2.44
C LYS A 108 -34.72 -2.22 -3.54
N THR A 109 -33.93 -3.26 -3.31
CA THR A 109 -33.96 -4.47 -4.16
C THR A 109 -34.67 -5.61 -3.44
N LEU A 110 -35.41 -6.42 -4.21
CA LEU A 110 -36.03 -7.66 -3.71
C LEU A 110 -34.98 -8.71 -3.31
N ASN A 111 -33.75 -8.56 -3.80
CA ASN A 111 -32.61 -9.43 -3.51
C ASN A 111 -32.22 -9.36 -2.01
N LYS A 112 -31.83 -10.50 -1.44
CA LYS A 112 -31.35 -10.59 -0.05
C LYS A 112 -29.92 -10.10 0.15
N ILE A 113 -29.19 -9.96 -0.94
CA ILE A 113 -27.88 -9.31 -0.98
C ILE A 113 -28.09 -7.85 -1.38
N ASP A 114 -27.51 -6.93 -0.64
CA ASP A 114 -27.40 -5.53 -1.05
C ASP A 114 -26.44 -5.41 -2.24
N PRO A 115 -26.89 -4.93 -3.42
CA PRO A 115 -26.06 -4.88 -4.62
C PRO A 115 -24.82 -3.98 -4.44
N ARG A 116 -24.88 -3.00 -3.54
CA ARG A 116 -23.78 -2.07 -3.26
C ARG A 116 -22.58 -2.75 -2.62
N ILE A 117 -22.78 -3.93 -2.01
CA ILE A 117 -21.69 -4.73 -1.41
C ILE A 117 -20.67 -5.11 -2.46
N VAL A 118 -21.10 -5.52 -3.66
CA VAL A 118 -20.18 -5.93 -4.72
C VAL A 118 -19.32 -4.75 -5.15
N SER A 119 -19.93 -3.58 -5.37
CA SER A 119 -19.21 -2.35 -5.71
C SER A 119 -18.23 -1.94 -4.61
N PHE A 120 -18.65 -2.00 -3.35
CA PHE A 120 -17.79 -1.71 -2.21
C PHE A 120 -16.58 -2.65 -2.15
N LEU A 121 -16.80 -3.96 -2.26
CA LEU A 121 -15.71 -4.95 -2.20
C LEU A 121 -14.69 -4.73 -3.32
N ASN A 122 -15.15 -4.46 -4.55
CA ASN A 122 -14.27 -4.17 -5.68
C ASN A 122 -13.41 -2.91 -5.47
N ILE A 123 -13.98 -1.86 -4.87
CA ILE A 123 -13.24 -0.64 -4.54
C ILE A 123 -12.27 -0.91 -3.38
N PHE A 124 -12.72 -1.62 -2.35
CA PHE A 124 -11.89 -1.95 -1.19
C PHE A 124 -10.69 -2.82 -1.57
N ASP A 125 -10.84 -3.79 -2.48
CA ASP A 125 -9.73 -4.61 -2.97
C ASP A 125 -8.70 -3.77 -3.75
N GLN A 126 -9.14 -2.76 -4.51
CA GLN A 126 -8.23 -1.81 -5.17
C GLN A 126 -7.48 -0.95 -4.16
N ILE A 127 -8.17 -0.38 -3.18
CA ILE A 127 -7.57 0.40 -2.09
C ILE A 127 -6.53 -0.45 -1.35
N LYS A 128 -6.83 -1.73 -1.09
CA LYS A 128 -5.91 -2.66 -0.45
C LYS A 128 -4.68 -2.94 -1.32
N SER A 129 -4.86 -3.15 -2.62
CA SER A 129 -3.75 -3.39 -3.55
C SER A 129 -2.80 -2.20 -3.70
N LEU A 130 -3.31 -0.99 -3.42
CA LEU A 130 -2.56 0.26 -3.43
C LEU A 130 -1.99 0.63 -2.06
N GLU A 131 -2.21 -0.19 -1.02
CA GLU A 131 -1.72 0.01 0.35
C GLU A 131 -2.18 1.31 1.04
N ILE A 132 -3.22 1.98 0.52
CA ILE A 132 -3.76 3.25 1.04
C ILE A 132 -4.93 3.08 2.03
N VAL A 133 -5.11 1.88 2.61
CA VAL A 133 -6.22 1.56 3.54
C VAL A 133 -6.21 2.49 4.76
N ASN A 134 -5.03 2.79 5.30
CA ASN A 134 -4.89 3.63 6.48
C ASN A 134 -5.25 5.10 6.21
N GLU A 135 -4.99 5.59 4.99
CA GLU A 135 -5.27 6.98 4.59
C GLU A 135 -6.76 7.26 4.38
N LEU A 136 -7.52 6.22 4.04
CA LEU A 136 -8.96 6.27 3.74
C LEU A 136 -9.81 5.59 4.82
N ARG A 137 -9.23 5.39 6.00
CA ARG A 137 -9.83 4.55 7.04
C ARG A 137 -11.20 5.04 7.48
N CYS A 138 -11.33 6.34 7.75
CA CYS A 138 -12.59 6.95 8.21
C CYS A 138 -13.72 6.75 7.19
N GLU A 139 -13.41 6.93 5.91
CA GLU A 139 -14.36 6.79 4.82
C GLU A 139 -14.76 5.33 4.59
N ILE A 140 -13.79 4.42 4.66
CA ILE A 140 -14.03 2.97 4.57
C ILE A 140 -14.91 2.53 5.73
N GLU A 141 -14.59 2.91 6.97
CA GLU A 141 -15.36 2.56 8.17
C GLU A 141 -16.80 3.08 8.07
N HIS A 142 -16.98 4.33 7.64
CA HIS A 142 -18.31 4.90 7.47
C HIS A 142 -19.16 4.12 6.45
N VAL A 143 -18.62 3.89 5.24
CA VAL A 143 -19.33 3.17 4.17
C VAL A 143 -19.60 1.72 4.59
N LEU A 144 -18.61 1.06 5.18
CA LEU A 144 -18.72 -0.31 5.70
C LEU A 144 -19.82 -0.42 6.76
N HIS A 145 -19.87 0.52 7.70
CA HIS A 145 -20.86 0.53 8.77
C HIS A 145 -22.28 0.63 8.23
N VAL A 146 -22.51 1.54 7.27
CA VAL A 146 -23.81 1.68 6.60
C VAL A 146 -24.20 0.41 5.86
N LEU A 147 -23.27 -0.21 5.11
CA LEU A 147 -23.54 -1.45 4.38
C LEU A 147 -23.80 -2.63 5.31
N LEU A 148 -23.10 -2.73 6.43
CA LEU A 148 -23.35 -3.73 7.47
C LEU A 148 -24.77 -3.62 8.01
N ILE A 149 -25.20 -2.41 8.37
CA ILE A 149 -26.57 -2.16 8.86
C ILE A 149 -27.61 -2.53 7.81
N CYS A 150 -27.39 -2.10 6.55
CA CYS A 150 -28.32 -2.38 5.46
C CYS A 150 -28.45 -3.89 5.20
N GLN A 151 -27.33 -4.60 5.09
CA GLN A 151 -27.32 -6.04 4.85
C GLN A 151 -27.90 -6.82 6.03
N TYR A 152 -27.56 -6.44 7.26
CA TYR A 152 -28.15 -7.01 8.47
C TYR A 152 -29.67 -6.78 8.49
N GLY A 153 -30.14 -5.59 8.12
CA GLY A 153 -31.57 -5.28 8.00
C GLY A 153 -32.32 -6.16 6.98
N LYS A 154 -31.67 -6.59 5.89
CA LYS A 154 -32.25 -7.55 4.94
C LYS A 154 -32.49 -8.94 5.55
N LEU A 155 -31.78 -9.27 6.62
CA LEU A 155 -31.87 -10.53 7.37
C LEU A 155 -32.80 -10.45 8.60
N LYS A 156 -33.69 -9.44 8.68
CA LYS A 156 -34.62 -9.21 9.81
C LYS A 156 -35.53 -10.37 10.20
N VAL A 157 -35.63 -11.41 9.38
CA VAL A 157 -36.39 -12.62 9.73
C VAL A 157 -35.61 -13.48 10.74
N ILE A 158 -34.28 -13.44 10.68
CA ILE A 158 -33.36 -14.25 11.48
C ILE A 158 -33.15 -13.62 12.86
N HIS A 159 -32.98 -12.30 12.91
CA HIS A 159 -32.74 -11.55 14.16
C HIS A 159 -33.99 -10.79 14.63
N GLN A 160 -34.00 -10.39 15.90
CA GLN A 160 -35.12 -9.68 16.52
C GLN A 160 -34.90 -8.17 16.63
N ARG A 161 -33.66 -7.70 16.58
CA ARG A 161 -33.29 -6.31 16.86
C ARG A 161 -32.72 -5.63 15.63
N ALA A 162 -33.43 -4.64 15.10
CA ALA A 162 -32.88 -3.77 14.08
C ALA A 162 -31.69 -2.97 14.61
N LYS A 163 -30.70 -2.73 13.76
CA LYS A 163 -29.55 -1.86 14.04
C LYS A 163 -29.72 -0.54 13.33
N THR A 164 -29.30 0.53 13.99
CA THR A 164 -29.16 1.88 13.41
C THR A 164 -27.69 2.29 13.37
N THR A 165 -27.41 3.46 12.81
CA THR A 165 -26.06 4.04 12.76
C THR A 165 -25.45 4.36 14.12
N GLU A 166 -26.24 4.29 15.20
CA GLU A 166 -25.79 4.58 16.57
C GLU A 166 -25.50 3.30 17.38
N ASN A 167 -25.84 2.11 16.86
CA ASN A 167 -25.66 0.86 17.60
C ASN A 167 -24.32 0.19 17.27
N SER A 168 -23.65 -0.36 18.29
CA SER A 168 -22.55 -1.29 18.10
C SER A 168 -23.03 -2.65 17.59
N PHE A 169 -22.13 -3.39 16.93
CA PHE A 169 -22.31 -4.79 16.61
C PHE A 169 -21.66 -5.63 17.70
N ASP A 170 -22.44 -6.48 18.35
CA ASP A 170 -22.02 -7.32 19.49
C ASP A 170 -21.86 -8.78 19.03
N GLU A 171 -21.48 -9.70 19.92
CA GLU A 171 -21.25 -11.12 19.57
C GLU A 171 -22.48 -11.81 18.97
N LEU A 172 -23.68 -11.41 19.41
CA LEU A 172 -24.95 -11.93 18.91
C LEU A 172 -25.25 -11.49 17.47
N ASP A 173 -24.62 -10.40 17.01
CA ASP A 173 -24.73 -9.93 15.63
C ASP A 173 -23.71 -10.58 14.71
N SER A 174 -22.83 -11.44 15.24
CA SER A 174 -21.82 -12.12 14.44
C SER A 174 -22.47 -13.00 13.35
N PRO A 175 -21.79 -13.18 12.20
CA PRO A 175 -22.28 -14.07 11.15
C PRO A 175 -22.53 -15.49 11.65
N THR A 176 -21.73 -15.99 12.60
CA THR A 176 -21.90 -17.31 13.22
C THR A 176 -23.19 -17.41 14.02
N SER A 177 -23.51 -16.38 14.83
CA SER A 177 -24.78 -16.30 15.55
C SER A 177 -25.98 -16.30 14.59
N LEU A 178 -25.88 -15.57 13.47
CA LEU A 178 -26.91 -15.56 12.43
C LEU A 178 -27.09 -16.95 11.77
N PHE A 179 -26.00 -17.66 11.49
CA PHE A 179 -26.07 -19.03 10.97
C PHE A 179 -26.74 -19.99 11.94
N VAL A 180 -26.39 -19.93 13.23
CA VAL A 180 -26.99 -20.78 14.27
C VAL A 180 -28.47 -20.47 14.45
N SER A 181 -28.85 -19.19 14.33
CA SER A 181 -30.24 -18.73 14.46
C SER A 181 -31.12 -19.08 13.25
N LEU A 182 -30.53 -19.52 12.13
CA LEU A 182 -31.26 -19.90 10.93
C LEU A 182 -31.84 -21.32 11.06
N ASN A 183 -33.12 -21.40 11.42
CA ASN A 183 -33.87 -22.66 11.51
C ASN A 183 -35.00 -22.72 10.46
N ASP A 184 -35.66 -23.88 10.34
CA ASP A 184 -36.71 -24.09 9.35
C ASP A 184 -37.95 -23.23 9.60
N GLU A 185 -38.26 -22.91 10.85
CA GLU A 185 -39.35 -22.00 11.21
C GLU A 185 -39.11 -20.59 10.64
N LYS A 186 -37.87 -20.07 10.72
CA LYS A 186 -37.48 -18.79 10.12
C LYS A 186 -37.55 -18.83 8.60
N VAL A 187 -37.20 -19.96 7.96
CA VAL A 187 -37.32 -20.13 6.51
C VAL A 187 -38.79 -20.12 6.08
N VAL A 188 -39.67 -20.82 6.80
CA VAL A 188 -41.12 -20.81 6.53
C VAL A 188 -41.70 -19.42 6.74
N GLN A 189 -41.31 -18.73 7.83
CA GLN A 189 -41.70 -17.35 8.08
C GLN A 189 -41.25 -16.44 6.94
N PHE A 190 -40.02 -16.60 6.47
CA PHE A 190 -39.48 -15.84 5.35
C PHE A 190 -40.28 -16.06 4.06
N MET A 191 -40.59 -17.30 3.71
CA MET A 191 -41.41 -17.64 2.54
C MET A 191 -42.81 -17.03 2.63
N LYS A 192 -43.45 -17.05 3.82
CA LYS A 192 -44.78 -16.45 4.03
C LYS A 192 -44.85 -14.96 3.69
N TYR A 193 -43.75 -14.23 3.87
CA TYR A 193 -43.66 -12.81 3.53
C TYR A 193 -43.04 -12.53 2.16
N ASN A 194 -42.64 -13.57 1.41
CA ASN A 194 -42.00 -13.46 0.11
C ASN A 194 -42.60 -14.52 -0.83
N ASN A 195 -43.77 -14.22 -1.40
CA ASN A 195 -44.56 -15.12 -2.25
C ASN A 195 -43.82 -15.64 -3.50
N GLN A 196 -42.64 -15.10 -3.81
CA GLN A 196 -41.76 -15.55 -4.88
C GLN A 196 -41.11 -16.91 -4.61
N TYR A 197 -41.02 -17.35 -3.35
CA TYR A 197 -40.44 -18.64 -2.99
C TYR A 197 -41.52 -19.71 -2.85
N GLN A 198 -41.43 -20.74 -3.70
CA GLN A 198 -42.25 -21.96 -3.58
C GLN A 198 -41.50 -23.13 -2.95
N ASP A 199 -40.16 -23.07 -2.93
CA ASP A 199 -39.27 -24.10 -2.40
C ASP A 199 -38.50 -23.57 -1.18
N SER A 200 -38.57 -24.31 -0.07
CA SER A 200 -37.85 -23.99 1.17
C SER A 200 -36.33 -24.10 1.03
N HIS A 201 -35.82 -24.99 0.17
CA HIS A 201 -34.39 -25.11 -0.09
C HIS A 201 -33.85 -23.87 -0.79
N VAL A 202 -34.58 -23.35 -1.80
CA VAL A 202 -34.21 -22.11 -2.50
C VAL A 202 -34.27 -20.92 -1.54
N ALA A 203 -35.33 -20.81 -0.74
CA ALA A 203 -35.48 -19.76 0.26
C ALA A 203 -34.36 -19.77 1.30
N ARG A 204 -33.96 -20.97 1.76
CA ARG A 204 -32.84 -21.16 2.68
C ARG A 204 -31.51 -20.77 2.03
N GLY A 205 -31.28 -21.14 0.77
CA GLY A 205 -30.10 -20.76 0.00
C GLY A 205 -29.91 -19.24 -0.06
N ASP A 206 -30.95 -18.50 -0.43
CA ASP A 206 -30.90 -17.03 -0.50
C ASP A 206 -30.60 -16.36 0.84
N LEU A 207 -31.13 -16.91 1.94
CA LEU A 207 -30.81 -16.43 3.29
C LEU A 207 -29.35 -16.70 3.65
N VAL A 208 -28.85 -17.90 3.34
CA VAL A 208 -27.44 -18.29 3.53
C VAL A 208 -26.51 -17.38 2.74
N ASP A 209 -26.81 -17.10 1.47
CA ASP A 209 -26.05 -16.16 0.64
C ASP A 209 -26.07 -14.74 1.22
N GLY A 210 -27.20 -14.32 1.76
CA GLY A 210 -27.32 -13.05 2.50
C GLY A 210 -26.43 -13.01 3.74
N ILE A 211 -26.33 -14.10 4.51
CA ILE A 211 -25.42 -14.21 5.67
C ILE A 211 -23.96 -14.22 5.19
N HIS A 212 -23.63 -14.92 4.11
CA HIS A 212 -22.27 -14.91 3.55
C HIS A 212 -21.84 -13.51 3.08
N ALA A 213 -22.73 -12.76 2.45
CA ALA A 213 -22.47 -11.37 2.07
C ALA A 213 -22.21 -10.50 3.30
N TYR A 214 -23.02 -10.66 4.35
CA TYR A 214 -22.79 -9.99 5.64
C TYR A 214 -21.44 -10.39 6.27
N ALA A 215 -21.09 -11.67 6.23
CA ALA A 215 -19.84 -12.20 6.77
C ALA A 215 -18.61 -11.58 6.12
N LYS A 216 -18.64 -11.33 4.81
CA LYS A 216 -17.55 -10.65 4.09
C LYS A 216 -17.32 -9.24 4.64
N LEU A 217 -18.39 -8.47 4.82
CA LEU A 217 -18.31 -7.12 5.41
C LEU A 217 -17.81 -7.18 6.87
N TYR A 218 -18.33 -8.11 7.66
CA TYR A 218 -17.96 -8.26 9.07
C TYR A 218 -16.49 -8.62 9.23
N ALA A 219 -15.95 -9.45 8.34
CA ALA A 219 -14.52 -9.78 8.32
C ALA A 219 -13.63 -8.57 8.02
N ILE A 220 -14.08 -7.64 7.17
CA ILE A 220 -13.37 -6.37 6.93
C ILE A 220 -13.39 -5.52 8.20
N LYS A 221 -14.55 -5.40 8.87
CA LYS A 221 -14.68 -4.67 10.14
C LYS A 221 -13.68 -5.17 11.17
N LEU A 222 -13.62 -6.49 11.41
CA LEU A 222 -12.68 -7.08 12.36
C LEU A 222 -11.21 -6.82 12.00
N LYS A 223 -10.87 -6.73 10.71
CA LYS A 223 -9.51 -6.40 10.28
C LYS A 223 -9.18 -4.94 10.56
N LEU A 224 -10.11 -4.02 10.31
CA LEU A 224 -9.93 -2.59 10.60
C LEU A 224 -9.81 -2.35 12.12
N ASP A 225 -10.65 -3.01 12.93
CA ASP A 225 -10.61 -2.93 14.39
C ASP A 225 -9.26 -3.40 14.96
N LYS A 226 -8.61 -4.37 14.31
CA LYS A 226 -7.27 -4.86 14.68
C LYS A 226 -6.12 -3.91 14.32
N LEU A 227 -6.30 -3.01 13.36
CA LEU A 227 -5.28 -2.01 13.01
C LEU A 227 -5.21 -0.86 14.03
N VAL A 228 -6.17 -0.80 14.97
CA VAL A 228 -6.28 0.23 16.01
C VAL A 228 -5.52 -0.14 17.29
N ASN A 229 -5.31 -1.44 17.51
CA ASN A 229 -4.64 -2.02 18.67
C ASN A 229 -3.20 -2.41 18.33
#